data_AF-A0A327N9L4-F1
#
_entry.id   AF-A0A327N9L4-F1
#
_cell.length_a   1.000
_cell.length_b   1.000
_cell.length_c   1.000
_cell.angle_alpha   90.00
_cell.angle_beta   90.00
_cell.angle_gamma   90.00
#
_symmetry.space_group_name_H-M   'P 1'
#
loop_
_entity.id
_entity.type
_entity.pdbx_description
1 polymer ?
#
loop_
_entity_poly.entity_id
_entity_poly.type
_entity_poly.pdbx_seq_one_letter_code
_entity_poly.pdbx_strand_id
1 'polypeptide(L)'
;MNDIVGTPTEDAEQEELLVALQIKEKDKEAEKMRVLSAIASNSPTRVTDRVAWILNHYPQARDSDIKCQIIYWKTFQADLYTGGDIAFENYPKLQRLHSIARARAVVQNVLGLFIASPEVRKFRGKLEEEEKQRALEVRPSHPVYCIYADESGKTGKYLLVGSLWVLRSYETIKITTALNQKKKEIGFKGEMHFKEIGKGNLDAYRALLGAIIQNSSSISFKGLGVVRSGLYNVDDTLNKLFYHMVIQGISEENKSGRAVLPRNLQFRKDAEEASKDKLSMMEIELQLQNASKNLFQGNVYIDIVDVEDSSISPLMQIADLFVSSISRVLNKEEGKEGPKDIFAKEFLEAFGVDTKDEHLDGLSECVRFS
;
A
#
# COMPACT_ATOMS: atom_id res chain seq x y z
N MET A 1 35.36 12.39 28.83
CA MET A 1 35.48 11.74 27.52
C MET A 1 34.09 11.77 26.92
N ASN A 2 33.84 12.74 26.03
CA ASN A 2 32.55 12.92 25.36
C ASN A 2 32.68 12.28 23.98
N ASP A 3 31.88 11.24 23.74
CA ASP A 3 31.68 10.68 22.41
C ASP A 3 30.81 11.63 21.60
N ILE A 4 31.42 12.24 20.58
CA ILE A 4 30.76 13.05 19.58
C ILE A 4 30.03 12.10 18.64
N VAL A 5 28.71 12.01 18.78
CA VAL A 5 27.83 11.39 17.78
C VAL A 5 27.96 12.20 16.49
N GLY A 6 28.52 11.57 15.46
CA GLY A 6 28.83 12.20 14.18
C GLY A 6 27.60 12.80 13.51
N THR A 7 27.67 14.10 13.21
CA THR A 7 26.85 14.77 12.20
C THR A 7 27.09 14.13 10.84
N PRO A 8 26.07 13.96 9.98
CA PRO A 8 26.29 13.62 8.57
C PRO A 8 27.18 14.71 7.97
N THR A 9 28.37 14.35 7.51
CA THR A 9 29.32 15.30 6.91
C THR A 9 28.87 15.68 5.51
N GLU A 10 29.13 16.94 5.12
CA GLU A 10 28.85 17.49 3.78
C GLU A 10 29.39 16.61 2.64
N ASP A 11 30.42 15.80 2.90
CA ASP A 11 31.02 14.87 1.96
C ASP A 11 30.06 13.75 1.50
N ALA A 12 29.24 13.19 2.40
CA ALA A 12 28.24 12.18 2.03
C ALA A 12 27.10 12.78 1.18
N GLU A 13 26.82 14.08 1.38
CA GLU A 13 25.81 14.81 0.62
C GLU A 13 26.31 15.25 -0.77
N GLN A 14 27.62 15.47 -0.93
CA GLN A 14 28.27 15.75 -2.22
C GLN A 14 28.42 14.48 -3.07
N GLU A 15 28.67 13.34 -2.44
CA GLU A 15 28.83 12.05 -3.13
C GLU A 15 27.50 11.55 -3.74
N GLU A 16 26.37 11.72 -3.04
CA GLU A 16 25.03 11.44 -3.60
C GLU A 16 24.68 12.33 -4.82
N LEU A 17 25.22 13.56 -4.88
CA LEU A 17 25.00 14.53 -5.95
C LEU A 17 25.74 14.14 -7.25
N LEU A 18 26.98 13.67 -7.12
CA LEU A 18 27.79 13.18 -8.24
C LEU A 18 27.20 11.91 -8.85
N VAL A 19 26.67 11.02 -7.99
CA VAL A 19 25.96 9.81 -8.44
C VAL A 19 24.68 10.18 -9.19
N ALA A 20 23.86 11.12 -8.69
CA ALA A 20 22.61 11.52 -9.33
C ALA A 20 22.77 12.20 -10.70
N LEU A 21 23.88 12.91 -10.93
CA LEU A 21 24.19 13.58 -12.20
C LEU A 21 24.84 12.67 -13.25
N GLN A 22 25.30 11.47 -12.86
CA GLN A 22 25.99 10.51 -13.74
C GLN A 22 25.23 9.19 -13.94
N ILE A 23 23.95 9.13 -13.56
CA ILE A 23 23.14 7.92 -13.72
C ILE A 23 22.96 7.62 -15.22
N LYS A 24 23.61 6.57 -15.73
CA LYS A 24 23.33 6.05 -17.07
C LYS A 24 21.91 5.51 -17.13
N GLU A 25 21.32 5.42 -18.31
CA GLU A 25 19.93 4.98 -18.49
C GLU A 25 19.63 3.61 -17.83
N LYS A 26 20.60 2.69 -17.85
CA LYS A 26 20.54 1.40 -17.15
C LYS A 26 20.57 1.55 -15.62
N ASP A 27 21.36 2.49 -15.10
CA ASP A 27 21.45 2.78 -13.66
C ASP A 27 20.19 3.50 -13.17
N LYS A 28 19.51 4.24 -14.05
CA LYS A 28 18.25 4.93 -13.75
C LYS A 28 17.12 3.96 -13.52
N GLU A 29 16.94 2.97 -14.39
CA GLU A 29 15.86 1.99 -14.20
C GLU A 29 16.15 1.12 -12.97
N ALA A 30 17.41 0.76 -12.73
CA ALA A 30 17.80 0.04 -11.51
C ALA A 30 17.48 0.86 -10.24
N GLU A 31 17.85 2.14 -10.20
CA GLU A 31 17.55 3.01 -9.06
C GLU A 31 16.05 3.24 -8.87
N LYS A 32 15.30 3.39 -9.97
CA LYS A 32 13.84 3.50 -9.94
C LYS A 32 13.21 2.25 -9.34
N MET A 33 13.61 1.05 -9.78
CA MET A 33 13.12 -0.21 -9.23
C MET A 33 13.48 -0.36 -7.74
N ARG A 34 14.69 0.06 -7.35
CA ARG A 34 15.10 0.06 -5.94
C ARG A 34 14.25 1.00 -5.08
N VAL A 35 13.98 2.21 -5.56
CA VAL A 35 13.10 3.18 -4.86
C VAL A 35 11.69 2.61 -4.73
N LEU A 36 11.12 2.04 -5.80
CA LEU A 36 9.79 1.42 -5.75
C LEU A 36 9.76 0.25 -4.76
N SER A 37 10.80 -0.58 -4.72
CA SER A 37 10.93 -1.66 -3.74
C SER A 37 10.98 -1.15 -2.30
N ALA A 38 11.70 -0.05 -2.03
CA ALA A 38 11.74 0.58 -0.71
C ALA A 38 10.37 1.13 -0.28
N ILE A 39 9.56 1.61 -1.23
CA ILE A 39 8.19 2.09 -0.98
C ILE A 39 7.25 0.91 -0.70
N ALA A 40 7.28 -0.12 -1.54
CA ALA A 40 6.45 -1.33 -1.39
C ALA A 40 6.72 -2.02 -0.04
N SER A 41 7.98 -2.12 0.35
CA SER A 41 8.38 -2.65 1.66
C SER A 41 8.07 -1.76 2.85
N ASN A 42 7.59 -0.53 2.62
CA ASN A 42 7.35 0.47 3.67
C ASN A 42 8.52 0.60 4.66
N SER A 43 9.75 0.45 4.16
CA SER A 43 10.98 0.54 4.96
C SER A 43 12.01 1.50 4.34
N PRO A 44 11.63 2.75 4.02
CA PRO A 44 12.53 3.68 3.36
C PRO A 44 13.66 4.15 4.30
N THR A 45 14.90 3.89 3.90
CA THR A 45 16.09 4.23 4.70
C THR A 45 16.76 5.53 4.24
N ARG A 46 16.92 5.70 2.92
CA ARG A 46 17.56 6.89 2.33
C ARG A 46 16.61 8.08 2.31
N VAL A 47 17.15 9.29 2.25
CA VAL A 47 16.36 10.52 2.10
C VAL A 47 15.50 10.44 0.82
N THR A 48 16.08 9.96 -0.29
CA THR A 48 15.36 9.73 -1.55
C THR A 48 14.18 8.78 -1.41
N ASP A 49 14.34 7.66 -0.68
CA ASP A 49 13.27 6.67 -0.48
C ASP A 49 12.15 7.23 0.38
N ARG A 50 12.53 7.94 1.45
CA ARG A 50 11.58 8.59 2.37
C ARG A 50 10.79 9.68 1.65
N VAL A 51 11.46 10.48 0.83
CA VAL A 51 10.79 11.47 -0.03
C VAL A 51 9.87 10.79 -1.03
N ALA A 52 10.32 9.74 -1.72
CA ALA A 52 9.49 9.01 -2.66
C ALA A 52 8.24 8.40 -1.98
N TRP A 53 8.40 7.85 -0.78
CA TRP A 53 7.29 7.39 0.05
C TRP A 53 6.32 8.53 0.39
N ILE A 54 6.81 9.73 0.73
CA ILE A 54 5.95 10.90 0.97
C ILE A 54 5.20 11.29 -0.30
N LEU A 55 5.87 11.36 -1.45
CA LEU A 55 5.23 11.72 -2.71
C LEU A 55 4.18 10.71 -3.14
N ASN A 56 4.41 9.42 -2.85
CA ASN A 56 3.43 8.35 -3.06
C ASN A 56 2.18 8.57 -2.22
N HIS A 57 2.34 8.84 -0.92
CA HIS A 57 1.23 8.83 0.05
C HIS A 57 0.58 10.20 0.28
N TYR A 58 1.22 11.29 -0.12
CA TYR A 58 0.78 12.68 0.05
C TYR A 58 0.92 13.46 -1.25
N PRO A 59 -0.08 13.40 -2.15
CA PRO A 59 -0.03 14.09 -3.44
C PRO A 59 0.30 15.60 -3.36
N GLN A 60 -0.11 16.30 -2.30
CA GLN A 60 0.24 17.70 -2.06
C GLN A 60 1.73 17.98 -1.89
N ALA A 61 2.53 16.97 -1.53
CA ALA A 61 3.97 17.10 -1.41
C ALA A 61 4.67 17.10 -2.78
N ARG A 62 4.01 16.55 -3.82
CA ARG A 62 4.51 16.53 -5.21
C ARG A 62 4.76 17.95 -5.74
N ASP A 63 4.03 18.92 -5.21
CA ASP A 63 4.03 20.29 -5.69
C ASP A 63 4.81 21.28 -4.80
N SER A 64 5.03 20.97 -3.51
CA SER A 64 5.62 21.92 -2.54
C SER A 64 6.74 21.33 -1.68
N ASP A 65 7.95 21.92 -1.73
CA ASP A 65 9.11 21.45 -0.95
C ASP A 65 8.87 21.60 0.54
N ILE A 66 8.24 22.71 0.94
CA ILE A 66 7.90 22.99 2.33
C ILE A 66 6.91 21.96 2.86
N LYS A 67 5.85 21.63 2.09
CA LYS A 67 4.92 20.56 2.49
C LYS A 67 5.62 19.21 2.59
N CYS A 68 6.48 18.88 1.62
CA CYS A 68 7.26 17.66 1.64
C CYS A 68 8.15 17.58 2.90
N GLN A 69 8.83 18.69 3.25
CA GLN A 69 9.66 18.78 4.45
C GLN A 69 8.87 18.60 5.75
N ILE A 70 7.76 19.32 5.92
CA ILE A 70 6.93 19.23 7.13
C ILE A 70 6.42 17.80 7.32
N ILE A 71 5.97 17.15 6.24
CA ILE A 71 5.52 15.77 6.27
C ILE A 71 6.68 14.81 6.57
N TYR A 72 7.87 15.05 6.00
CA TYR A 72 9.07 14.27 6.26
C TYR A 72 9.40 14.26 7.75
N TRP A 73 9.45 15.44 8.37
CA TRP A 73 9.74 15.56 9.79
C TRP A 73 8.70 14.84 10.65
N LYS A 74 7.40 15.05 10.37
CA LYS A 74 6.32 14.39 11.11
C LYS A 74 6.33 12.86 10.98
N THR A 75 6.78 12.34 9.84
CA THR A 75 6.72 10.90 9.55
C THR A 75 7.98 10.18 10.02
N PHE A 76 9.17 10.72 9.72
CA PHE A 76 10.45 10.03 9.90
C PHE A 76 11.33 10.59 11.00
N GLN A 77 10.98 11.75 11.57
CA GLN A 77 11.71 12.42 12.65
C GLN A 77 10.73 12.90 13.73
N ALA A 78 9.71 12.08 14.02
CA ALA A 78 8.63 12.40 14.95
C ALA A 78 9.13 12.61 16.39
N ASP A 79 10.28 12.02 16.74
CA ASP A 79 11.03 12.24 17.97
C ASP A 79 11.60 13.66 18.08
N LEU A 80 11.87 14.31 16.94
CA LEU A 80 12.38 15.68 16.87
C LEU A 80 11.28 16.71 16.59
N TYR A 81 10.20 16.32 15.91
CA TYR A 81 9.12 17.20 15.50
C TYR A 81 7.73 16.54 15.48
N THR A 82 6.82 17.03 16.32
CA THR A 82 5.45 16.52 16.45
C THR A 82 4.38 17.37 15.78
N GLY A 83 4.76 18.46 15.09
CA GLY A 83 3.82 19.28 14.30
C GLY A 83 3.44 20.64 14.85
N GLY A 84 4.13 21.12 15.88
CA GLY A 84 3.98 22.46 16.45
C GLY A 84 5.28 23.26 16.33
N ASP A 85 5.73 23.84 17.45
CA ASP A 85 7.00 24.55 17.52
C ASP A 85 8.18 23.58 17.51
N ILE A 86 9.30 24.00 16.92
CA ILE A 86 10.54 23.23 16.89
C ILE A 86 11.44 23.76 18.01
N ALA A 87 11.81 22.89 18.95
CA ALA A 87 12.80 23.23 19.96
C ALA A 87 14.14 23.60 19.29
N PHE A 88 14.78 24.66 19.77
CA PHE A 88 16.03 25.17 19.18
C PHE A 88 17.13 24.10 19.08
N GLU A 89 17.20 23.19 20.04
CA GLU A 89 18.12 22.06 20.06
C GLU A 89 17.83 20.95 19.04
N ASN A 90 16.57 20.85 18.59
CA ASN A 90 16.13 19.85 17.61
C ASN A 90 16.23 20.38 16.18
N TYR A 91 16.08 21.69 15.97
CA TYR A 91 16.12 22.28 14.64
C TYR A 91 17.38 21.94 13.82
N PRO A 92 18.60 21.94 14.39
CA PRO A 92 19.81 21.55 13.66
C PRO A 92 19.86 20.07 13.26
N LYS A 93 19.14 19.20 13.99
CA LYS A 93 19.11 17.74 13.77
C LYS A 93 18.08 17.32 12.71
N LEU A 94 17.13 18.19 12.40
CA LEU A 94 16.12 17.94 11.38
C LEU A 94 16.72 17.96 9.97
N GLN A 95 16.20 17.08 9.10
CA GLN A 95 16.66 17.01 7.71
C GLN A 95 16.42 18.35 7.00
N ARG A 96 17.46 18.87 6.35
CA ARG A 96 17.44 20.21 5.75
C ARG A 96 16.56 20.28 4.51
N LEU A 97 15.95 21.44 4.28
CA LEU A 97 15.02 21.68 3.17
C LEU A 97 15.66 21.39 1.82
N HIS A 98 16.90 21.85 1.63
CA HIS A 98 17.62 21.67 0.36
C HIS A 98 17.86 20.19 0.05
N SER A 99 18.15 19.35 1.06
CA SER A 99 18.36 17.91 0.88
C SER A 99 17.05 17.21 0.47
N ILE A 100 15.95 17.55 1.13
CA ILE A 100 14.61 17.04 0.80
C ILE A 100 14.18 17.50 -0.61
N ALA A 101 14.40 18.77 -0.94
CA ALA A 101 14.07 19.34 -2.25
C ALA A 101 14.86 18.67 -3.38
N ARG A 102 16.16 18.41 -3.15
CA ARG A 102 17.02 17.68 -4.10
C ARG A 102 16.54 16.25 -4.30
N ALA A 103 16.30 15.50 -3.23
CA ALA A 103 15.76 14.15 -3.29
C ALA A 103 14.42 14.12 -4.06
N ARG A 104 13.54 15.10 -3.83
CA ARG A 104 12.27 15.22 -4.56
C ARG A 104 12.48 15.44 -6.06
N ALA A 105 13.42 16.32 -6.43
CA ALA A 105 13.77 16.55 -7.83
C ALA A 105 14.34 15.30 -8.49
N VAL A 106 15.14 14.49 -7.79
CA VAL A 106 15.62 13.18 -8.29
C VAL A 106 14.44 12.25 -8.54
N VAL A 107 13.55 12.06 -7.57
CA VAL A 107 12.39 11.17 -7.70
C VAL A 107 11.49 11.59 -8.88
N GLN A 108 11.19 12.88 -9.01
CA GLN A 108 10.25 13.36 -10.04
C GLN A 108 10.89 13.52 -11.42
N ASN A 109 12.06 14.14 -11.51
CA ASN A 109 12.64 14.54 -12.80
C ASN A 109 13.58 13.46 -13.35
N VAL A 110 14.37 12.83 -12.48
CA VAL A 110 15.32 11.79 -12.90
C VAL A 110 14.61 10.46 -13.04
N LEU A 111 13.90 10.00 -11.99
CA LEU A 111 13.24 8.69 -12.00
C LEU A 111 11.85 8.71 -12.65
N GLY A 112 11.24 9.88 -12.83
CA GLY A 112 9.92 10.01 -13.45
C GLY A 112 8.77 9.52 -12.57
N LEU A 113 8.98 9.44 -11.25
CA LEU A 113 8.00 8.94 -10.28
C LEU A 113 7.24 10.09 -9.61
N PHE A 114 5.95 9.88 -9.32
CA PHE A 114 5.11 10.81 -8.54
C PHE A 114 5.21 12.28 -9.00
N ILE A 115 5.11 12.48 -10.32
CA ILE A 115 5.31 13.78 -10.96
C ILE A 115 4.34 14.85 -10.44
N ALA A 116 4.82 16.10 -10.44
CA ALA A 116 4.05 17.27 -10.02
C ALA A 116 2.85 17.53 -10.93
N SER A 117 1.87 18.28 -10.41
CA SER A 117 0.68 18.69 -11.15
C SER A 117 1.05 19.50 -12.42
N PRO A 118 0.22 19.43 -13.48
CA PRO A 118 0.47 20.17 -14.72
C PRO A 118 0.69 21.67 -14.49
N GLU A 119 -0.05 22.31 -13.59
CA GLU A 119 0.04 23.74 -13.31
C GLU A 119 1.42 24.15 -12.79
N VAL A 120 1.97 23.36 -11.87
CA VAL A 120 3.31 23.58 -11.31
C VAL A 120 4.38 23.32 -12.36
N ARG A 121 4.18 22.35 -13.25
CA ARG A 121 5.10 22.07 -14.37
C ARG A 121 5.11 23.20 -15.40
N LYS A 122 3.95 23.79 -15.69
CA LYS A 122 3.79 24.97 -16.57
C LYS A 122 4.54 26.17 -16.02
N PHE A 123 4.38 26.46 -14.72
CA PHE A 123 5.10 27.54 -14.05
C PHE A 123 6.63 27.33 -14.03
N ARG A 124 7.09 26.08 -14.02
CA ARG A 124 8.52 25.70 -14.02
C ARG A 124 9.20 25.69 -15.41
N GLY A 125 8.51 26.11 -16.49
CA GLY A 125 9.15 26.42 -17.77
C GLY A 125 9.46 25.24 -18.71
N LYS A 126 8.62 24.19 -18.75
CA LYS A 126 8.60 23.21 -19.86
C LYS A 126 7.27 23.32 -20.60
N LEU A 127 7.17 24.29 -21.49
CA LEU A 127 5.95 24.62 -22.23
C LEU A 127 6.30 24.76 -23.71
N GLU A 128 5.96 23.74 -24.51
CA GLU A 128 5.44 23.95 -25.88
C GLU A 128 4.91 22.65 -26.51
N GLU A 129 5.43 21.47 -26.16
CA GLU A 129 5.06 20.21 -26.87
C GLU A 129 4.05 19.29 -26.16
N GLU A 130 3.86 19.41 -24.85
CA GLU A 130 2.91 18.56 -24.09
C GLU A 130 1.49 19.14 -23.97
N GLU A 131 1.27 20.38 -24.44
CA GLU A 131 0.05 21.14 -24.14
C GLU A 131 -1.21 20.70 -24.89
N LYS A 132 -1.10 19.88 -25.96
CA LYS A 132 -2.29 19.46 -26.71
C LYS A 132 -3.05 18.25 -26.13
N GLN A 133 -2.58 17.60 -25.07
CA GLN A 133 -3.21 16.36 -24.57
C GLN A 133 -3.57 16.28 -23.07
N ARG A 134 -3.23 17.25 -22.21
CA ARG A 134 -3.51 17.13 -20.76
C ARG A 134 -4.07 18.41 -20.13
N ALA A 135 -5.22 18.86 -20.63
CA ALA A 135 -5.98 19.99 -20.09
C ALA A 135 -7.03 19.60 -19.03
N LEU A 136 -6.92 18.44 -18.39
CA LEU A 136 -7.79 18.01 -17.31
C LEU A 136 -6.95 17.39 -16.20
N GLU A 137 -7.34 17.63 -14.94
CA GLU A 137 -6.75 17.15 -13.69
C GLU A 137 -5.69 18.04 -13.02
N VAL A 138 -6.13 19.22 -12.56
CA VAL A 138 -5.69 19.68 -11.23
C VAL A 138 -6.04 18.55 -10.26
N ARG A 139 -5.06 17.77 -9.77
CA ARG A 139 -5.30 16.68 -8.82
C ARG A 139 -5.48 17.24 -7.41
N PRO A 140 -6.68 17.18 -6.80
CA PRO A 140 -6.87 17.73 -5.48
C PRO A 140 -6.26 16.84 -4.39
N SER A 141 -5.69 17.48 -3.38
CA SER A 141 -5.00 16.85 -2.25
C SER A 141 -5.99 16.20 -1.28
N HIS A 142 -6.38 14.96 -1.56
CA HIS A 142 -7.29 14.20 -0.71
C HIS A 142 -6.60 13.04 0.03
N PRO A 143 -7.13 12.61 1.19
CA PRO A 143 -6.69 11.38 1.86
C PRO A 143 -6.70 10.19 0.91
N VAL A 144 -5.76 9.27 1.09
CA VAL A 144 -5.52 8.14 0.18
C VAL A 144 -5.99 6.84 0.82
N TYR A 145 -6.76 6.06 0.06
CA TYR A 145 -6.95 4.63 0.29
C TYR A 145 -5.76 3.86 -0.27
N CYS A 146 -5.10 3.03 0.54
CA CYS A 146 -4.14 2.06 0.06
C CYS A 146 -4.74 0.66 0.19
N ILE A 147 -5.05 0.03 -0.94
CA ILE A 147 -5.68 -1.29 -1.02
C ILE A 147 -4.63 -2.28 -1.54
N TYR A 148 -4.44 -3.37 -0.79
CA TYR A 148 -3.59 -4.50 -1.14
C TYR A 148 -4.50 -5.71 -1.27
N ALA A 149 -4.47 -6.38 -2.41
CA ALA A 149 -5.43 -7.42 -2.74
C ALA A 149 -4.76 -8.69 -3.25
N ASP A 150 -5.35 -9.82 -2.92
CA ASP A 150 -4.89 -11.14 -3.36
C ASP A 150 -6.12 -12.03 -3.62
N GLU A 151 -5.90 -13.15 -4.31
CA GLU A 151 -6.93 -14.11 -4.65
C GLU A 151 -6.68 -15.50 -4.06
N SER A 152 -7.74 -16.28 -3.91
CA SER A 152 -7.63 -17.66 -3.46
C SER A 152 -8.74 -18.54 -4.02
N GLY A 153 -8.58 -19.86 -3.86
CA GLY A 153 -9.62 -20.81 -4.24
C GLY A 153 -9.69 -21.16 -5.73
N LYS A 154 -8.63 -20.89 -6.52
CA LYS A 154 -8.56 -21.26 -7.96
C LYS A 154 -8.89 -22.74 -8.23
N THR A 155 -8.60 -23.62 -7.27
CA THR A 155 -8.87 -25.07 -7.33
C THR A 155 -10.09 -25.51 -6.50
N GLY A 156 -10.67 -24.62 -5.67
CA GLY A 156 -11.72 -24.94 -4.71
C GLY A 156 -13.15 -24.85 -5.26
N LYS A 157 -14.13 -24.97 -4.37
CA LYS A 157 -15.56 -24.76 -4.67
C LYS A 157 -15.87 -23.28 -4.91
N TYR A 158 -15.27 -22.41 -4.13
CA TYR A 158 -15.41 -20.97 -4.17
C TYR A 158 -14.13 -20.32 -4.68
N LEU A 159 -14.28 -19.41 -5.63
CA LEU A 159 -13.24 -18.48 -6.09
C LEU A 159 -13.39 -17.17 -5.32
N LEU A 160 -12.30 -16.64 -4.78
CA LEU A 160 -12.31 -15.55 -3.81
C LEU A 160 -11.25 -14.50 -4.15
N VAL A 161 -11.58 -13.24 -3.87
CA VAL A 161 -10.60 -12.16 -3.70
C VAL A 161 -10.75 -11.61 -2.29
N GLY A 162 -9.64 -11.16 -1.72
CA GLY A 162 -9.60 -10.49 -0.43
C GLY A 162 -8.63 -9.33 -0.47
N SER A 163 -8.85 -8.36 0.42
CA SER A 163 -7.99 -7.18 0.48
C SER A 163 -7.83 -6.64 1.89
N LEU A 164 -6.65 -6.06 2.11
CA LEU A 164 -6.33 -5.18 3.22
C LEU A 164 -6.43 -3.73 2.73
N TRP A 165 -7.16 -2.91 3.47
CA TRP A 165 -7.33 -1.49 3.24
C TRP A 165 -6.65 -0.73 4.35
N VAL A 166 -5.73 0.17 4.01
CA VAL A 166 -5.23 1.19 4.92
C VAL A 166 -5.96 2.48 4.59
N LEU A 167 -6.87 2.91 5.47
CA LEU A 167 -7.79 4.03 5.22
C LEU A 167 -7.10 5.39 5.22
N ARG A 168 -5.86 5.43 5.72
CA ARG A 168 -4.99 6.59 5.74
C ARG A 168 -3.59 6.11 5.37
N SER A 169 -3.14 6.49 4.18
CA SER A 169 -1.85 6.10 3.61
C SER A 169 -0.66 6.16 4.57
N TYR A 170 -0.62 7.09 5.52
CA TYR A 170 0.51 7.22 6.42
C TYR A 170 0.58 6.16 7.53
N GLU A 171 -0.49 5.41 7.76
CA GLU A 171 -0.50 4.31 8.73
C GLU A 171 0.24 3.08 8.18
N THR A 172 0.50 2.98 6.87
CA THR A 172 1.21 1.86 6.24
C THR A 172 2.57 1.62 6.90
N ILE A 173 3.36 2.69 7.08
CA ILE A 173 4.69 2.58 7.69
C ILE A 173 4.65 2.19 9.16
N LYS A 174 3.64 2.64 9.90
CA LYS A 174 3.45 2.28 11.31
C LYS A 174 3.13 0.80 11.44
N ILE A 175 2.20 0.30 10.62
CA ILE A 175 1.82 -1.12 10.59
C ILE A 175 3.04 -1.99 10.21
N THR A 176 3.74 -1.62 9.14
CA THR A 176 4.90 -2.37 8.67
C THR A 176 6.05 -2.35 9.66
N THR A 177 6.31 -1.21 10.30
CA THR A 177 7.35 -1.10 11.34
C THR A 177 7.02 -1.98 12.54
N ALA A 178 5.79 -1.94 13.04
CA ALA A 178 5.34 -2.78 14.14
C ALA A 178 5.48 -4.28 13.80
N LEU A 179 5.11 -4.67 12.58
CA LEU A 179 5.20 -6.06 12.14
C LEU A 179 6.65 -6.53 11.95
N ASN A 180 7.51 -5.71 11.35
CA ASN A 180 8.93 -6.02 11.19
C ASN A 180 9.65 -6.09 12.54
N GLN A 181 9.29 -5.22 13.49
CA GLN A 181 9.77 -5.29 14.87
C GLN A 181 9.33 -6.59 15.52
N LYS A 182 8.06 -6.98 15.34
CA LYS A 182 7.55 -8.25 15.87
C LYS A 182 8.25 -9.46 15.28
N LYS A 183 8.49 -9.47 13.96
CA LYS A 183 9.26 -10.53 13.28
C LYS A 183 10.65 -10.69 13.90
N LYS A 184 11.35 -9.57 14.17
CA LYS A 184 12.67 -9.60 14.82
C LYS A 184 12.62 -10.18 16.23
N GLU A 185 11.65 -9.75 17.04
CA GLU A 185 11.48 -10.21 18.43
C GLU A 185 11.28 -11.73 18.52
N ILE A 186 10.48 -12.30 17.62
CA ILE A 186 10.16 -13.73 17.63
C ILE A 186 11.11 -14.55 16.76
N GLY A 187 12.12 -13.92 16.14
CA GLY A 187 13.07 -14.59 15.24
C GLY A 187 12.43 -15.14 13.95
N PHE A 188 11.31 -14.56 13.51
CA PHE A 188 10.62 -14.96 12.28
C PHE A 188 11.46 -14.61 11.06
N LYS A 189 11.71 -15.60 10.19
CA LYS A 189 12.49 -15.43 8.96
C LYS A 189 11.58 -15.65 7.74
N GLY A 190 11.76 -14.81 6.73
CA GLY A 190 11.03 -14.90 5.46
C GLY A 190 9.66 -14.22 5.47
N GLU A 191 8.83 -14.66 4.53
CA GLU A 191 7.51 -14.11 4.22
C GLU A 191 6.42 -14.76 5.08
N MET A 192 5.37 -13.99 5.35
CA MET A 192 4.19 -14.50 6.07
C MET A 192 3.19 -15.03 5.06
N HIS A 193 3.45 -16.21 4.51
CA HIS A 193 2.55 -16.86 3.58
C HIS A 193 1.66 -17.88 4.27
N PHE A 194 0.35 -17.83 3.97
CA PHE A 194 -0.61 -18.75 4.58
C PHE A 194 -0.25 -20.22 4.30
N LYS A 195 0.31 -20.50 3.13
CA LYS A 195 0.74 -21.85 2.73
C LYS A 195 1.81 -22.45 3.64
N GLU A 196 2.62 -21.63 4.31
CA GLU A 196 3.73 -22.03 5.17
C GLU A 196 3.32 -22.31 6.63
N ILE A 197 2.06 -22.06 6.98
CA ILE A 197 1.54 -22.32 8.34
C ILE A 197 1.52 -23.83 8.60
N GLY A 198 2.16 -24.24 9.68
CA GLY A 198 2.28 -25.61 10.14
C GLY A 198 2.34 -25.69 11.67
N LYS A 199 2.49 -26.91 12.20
CA LYS A 199 2.46 -27.13 13.66
C LYS A 199 3.61 -26.44 14.38
N GLY A 200 4.79 -26.36 13.75
CA GLY A 200 6.00 -25.81 14.37
C GLY A 200 6.08 -24.28 14.39
N ASN A 201 5.23 -23.58 13.65
CA ASN A 201 5.30 -22.11 13.52
C ASN A 201 3.96 -21.40 13.76
N LEU A 202 2.89 -22.11 14.12
CA LEU A 202 1.58 -21.54 14.40
C LEU A 202 1.63 -20.42 15.45
N ASP A 203 2.37 -20.61 16.54
CA ASP A 203 2.49 -19.59 17.59
C ASP A 203 3.23 -18.34 17.11
N ALA A 204 4.15 -18.48 16.16
CA ALA A 204 4.80 -17.33 15.53
C ALA A 204 3.81 -16.53 14.66
N TYR A 205 2.95 -17.23 13.90
CA TYR A 205 1.87 -16.59 13.14
C TYR A 205 0.82 -15.91 14.03
N ARG A 206 0.47 -16.50 15.18
CA ARG A 206 -0.39 -15.86 16.20
C ARG A 206 0.22 -14.59 16.75
N ALA A 207 1.54 -14.62 17.03
CA ALA A 207 2.24 -13.44 17.51
C ALA A 207 2.25 -12.29 16.49
N LEU A 208 2.35 -12.63 15.19
CA LEU A 208 2.24 -11.66 14.09
C LEU A 208 0.82 -11.13 13.94
N LEU A 209 -0.20 -11.98 14.01
CA LEU A 209 -1.61 -11.58 14.04
C LEU A 209 -1.88 -10.58 15.17
N GLY A 210 -1.32 -10.81 16.36
CA GLY A 210 -1.39 -9.87 17.48
C GLY A 210 -0.86 -8.47 17.13
N ALA A 211 0.24 -8.36 16.36
CA ALA A 211 0.78 -7.07 15.92
C ALA A 211 -0.11 -6.38 14.87
N ILE A 212 -0.80 -7.15 14.02
CA ILE A 212 -1.77 -6.63 13.05
C ILE A 212 -2.99 -6.07 13.81
N ILE A 213 -3.52 -6.81 14.78
CA ILE A 213 -4.68 -6.41 15.60
C ILE A 213 -4.43 -5.10 16.35
N GLN A 214 -3.20 -4.88 16.85
CA GLN A 214 -2.85 -3.63 17.53
C GLN A 214 -3.01 -2.37 16.64
N ASN A 215 -3.09 -2.54 15.33
CA ASN A 215 -3.32 -1.48 14.35
C ASN A 215 -4.71 -1.55 13.67
N SER A 216 -5.64 -2.34 14.22
CA SER A 216 -6.95 -2.62 13.62
C SER A 216 -7.77 -1.38 13.29
N SER A 217 -7.69 -0.32 14.10
CA SER A 217 -8.42 0.94 13.85
C SER A 217 -8.04 1.62 12.53
N SER A 218 -6.83 1.37 12.04
CA SER A 218 -6.27 1.99 10.83
C SER A 218 -6.53 1.17 9.57
N ILE A 219 -7.07 -0.05 9.72
CA ILE A 219 -7.24 -1.01 8.64
C ILE A 219 -8.69 -1.49 8.51
N SER A 220 -9.03 -1.96 7.32
CA SER A 220 -10.23 -2.75 7.06
C SER A 220 -9.85 -3.94 6.19
N PHE A 221 -10.53 -5.05 6.40
CA PHE A 221 -10.52 -6.14 5.45
C PHE A 221 -11.77 -6.08 4.58
N LYS A 222 -11.71 -6.59 3.35
CA LYS A 222 -12.88 -6.79 2.48
C LYS A 222 -12.65 -8.05 1.66
N GLY A 223 -13.67 -8.91 1.57
CA GLY A 223 -13.62 -10.14 0.78
C GLY A 223 -14.85 -10.28 -0.10
N LEU A 224 -14.68 -10.87 -1.27
CA LEU A 224 -15.76 -11.18 -2.19
C LEU A 224 -15.48 -12.54 -2.86
N GLY A 225 -16.51 -13.36 -3.02
CA GLY A 225 -16.35 -14.69 -3.60
C GLY A 225 -17.60 -15.17 -4.32
N VAL A 226 -17.39 -16.13 -5.21
CA VAL A 226 -18.46 -16.76 -6.01
C VAL A 226 -18.23 -18.26 -6.09
N VAL A 227 -19.31 -19.01 -6.31
CA VAL A 227 -19.20 -20.45 -6.60
C VAL A 227 -18.54 -20.61 -7.97
N ARG A 228 -17.53 -21.49 -8.05
CA ARG A 228 -16.73 -21.70 -9.27
C ARG A 228 -17.49 -22.46 -10.36
N SER A 229 -18.44 -23.32 -9.98
CA SER A 229 -19.21 -24.11 -10.94
C SER A 229 -20.00 -23.20 -11.88
N GLY A 230 -19.77 -23.33 -13.19
CA GLY A 230 -20.43 -22.51 -14.21
C GLY A 230 -19.63 -21.28 -14.66
N LEU A 231 -18.46 -21.02 -14.07
CA LEU A 231 -17.54 -19.99 -14.57
C LEU A 231 -16.77 -20.49 -15.80
N TYR A 232 -16.76 -19.71 -16.87
CA TYR A 232 -16.04 -20.04 -18.11
C TYR A 232 -14.60 -19.50 -18.11
N ASN A 233 -14.37 -18.33 -17.52
CA ASN A 233 -13.06 -17.68 -17.47
C ASN A 233 -12.77 -17.20 -16.04
N VAL A 234 -11.86 -17.90 -15.36
CA VAL A 234 -11.49 -17.63 -13.97
C VAL A 234 -10.83 -16.26 -13.83
N ASP A 235 -9.94 -15.89 -14.75
CA ASP A 235 -9.18 -14.65 -14.65
C ASP A 235 -10.04 -13.40 -14.90
N ASP A 236 -10.92 -13.44 -15.89
CA ASP A 236 -11.93 -12.40 -16.11
C ASP A 236 -12.87 -12.28 -14.90
N THR A 237 -13.23 -13.41 -14.28
CA THR A 237 -14.02 -13.40 -13.04
C THR A 237 -13.24 -12.73 -11.90
N LEU A 238 -11.95 -13.03 -11.73
CA LEU A 238 -11.11 -12.39 -10.71
C LEU A 238 -11.02 -10.87 -10.91
N ASN A 239 -10.82 -10.39 -12.14
CA ASN A 239 -10.83 -8.95 -12.43
C ASN A 239 -12.14 -8.29 -11.99
N LYS A 240 -13.28 -8.92 -12.32
CA LYS A 240 -14.61 -8.44 -11.90
C LYS A 240 -14.77 -8.47 -10.39
N LEU A 241 -14.29 -9.51 -9.72
CA LEU A 241 -14.34 -9.62 -8.26
C LEU A 241 -13.52 -8.51 -7.60
N PHE A 242 -12.29 -8.25 -8.06
CA PHE A 242 -11.47 -7.14 -7.54
C PHE A 242 -12.19 -5.79 -7.71
N TYR A 243 -12.69 -5.51 -8.92
CA TYR A 243 -13.45 -4.30 -9.19
C TYR A 243 -14.66 -4.16 -8.26
N HIS A 244 -15.50 -5.19 -8.15
CA HIS A 244 -16.71 -5.15 -7.34
C HIS A 244 -16.40 -5.03 -5.84
N MET A 245 -15.37 -5.73 -5.35
CA MET A 245 -14.90 -5.60 -3.97
C MET A 245 -14.46 -4.16 -3.66
N VAL A 246 -13.73 -3.50 -4.58
CA VAL A 246 -13.27 -2.12 -4.40
C VAL A 246 -14.44 -1.14 -4.36
N ILE A 247 -15.36 -1.18 -5.34
CA ILE A 247 -16.47 -0.20 -5.35
C ILE A 247 -17.42 -0.39 -4.16
N GLN A 248 -17.68 -1.64 -3.75
CA GLN A 248 -18.52 -1.91 -2.59
C GLN A 248 -17.81 -1.43 -1.30
N GLY A 249 -16.52 -1.76 -1.14
CA GLY A 249 -15.72 -1.31 -0.02
C GLY A 249 -15.67 0.22 0.11
N ILE A 250 -15.48 0.96 -0.99
CA ILE A 250 -15.49 2.44 -0.96
C ILE A 250 -16.86 2.96 -0.48
N SER A 251 -17.96 2.39 -0.99
CA SER A 251 -19.31 2.78 -0.61
C SER A 251 -19.55 2.59 0.89
N GLU A 252 -19.08 1.46 1.44
CA GLU A 252 -19.18 1.14 2.86
C GLU A 252 -18.35 2.06 3.75
N GLU A 253 -17.08 2.29 3.40
CA GLU A 253 -16.18 3.14 4.18
C GLU A 253 -16.64 4.61 4.16
N ASN A 254 -17.24 5.05 3.05
CA ASN A 254 -17.86 6.37 2.97
C ASN A 254 -19.15 6.43 3.80
N LYS A 255 -20.03 5.44 3.70
CA LYS A 255 -21.31 5.39 4.43
C LYS A 255 -21.11 5.28 5.94
N SER A 256 -20.11 4.53 6.41
CA SER A 256 -19.77 4.41 7.83
C SER A 256 -19.15 5.67 8.43
N GLY A 257 -18.67 6.60 7.58
CA GLY A 257 -17.96 7.80 8.01
C GLY A 257 -16.49 7.58 8.36
N ARG A 258 -15.99 6.34 8.34
CA ARG A 258 -14.57 6.02 8.61
C ARG A 258 -13.65 6.63 7.55
N ALA A 259 -14.10 6.64 6.29
CA ALA A 259 -13.37 7.24 5.19
C ALA A 259 -14.28 8.01 4.22
N VAL A 260 -14.65 9.22 4.61
CA VAL A 260 -15.52 10.09 3.79
C VAL A 260 -14.80 10.57 2.53
N LEU A 261 -15.51 10.58 1.40
CA LEU A 261 -15.07 11.16 0.12
C LEU A 261 -15.07 12.71 0.15
N PRO A 262 -14.26 13.41 -0.66
CA PRO A 262 -13.41 12.92 -1.75
C PRO A 262 -12.07 12.33 -1.29
N ARG A 263 -11.56 11.33 -2.05
CA ARG A 263 -10.33 10.57 -1.73
C ARG A 263 -9.57 10.12 -2.97
N ASN A 264 -8.25 9.97 -2.80
CA ASN A 264 -7.41 9.29 -3.77
C ASN A 264 -7.43 7.77 -3.52
N LEU A 265 -7.33 6.98 -4.57
CA LEU A 265 -7.33 5.53 -4.54
C LEU A 265 -6.01 4.98 -5.09
N GLN A 266 -5.35 4.14 -4.30
CA GLN A 266 -4.23 3.32 -4.72
C GLN A 266 -4.62 1.86 -4.54
N PHE A 267 -4.71 1.12 -5.64
CA PHE A 267 -5.00 -0.31 -5.66
C PHE A 267 -3.75 -1.07 -6.10
N ARG A 268 -3.42 -2.11 -5.35
CA ARG A 268 -2.34 -3.04 -5.68
C ARG A 268 -2.83 -4.46 -5.53
N LYS A 269 -2.52 -5.33 -6.49
CA LYS A 269 -2.70 -6.78 -6.35
C LYS A 269 -1.36 -7.51 -6.32
N ASP A 270 -1.32 -8.73 -5.80
CA ASP A 270 -0.09 -9.53 -5.84
C ASP A 270 0.34 -9.80 -7.29
N ALA A 271 1.66 -9.79 -7.50
CA ALA A 271 2.25 -10.02 -8.80
C ALA A 271 2.19 -11.51 -9.19
N GLU A 272 1.73 -11.79 -10.40
CA GLU A 272 1.69 -13.14 -10.97
C GLU A 272 2.56 -13.19 -12.25
N GLU A 273 1.91 -13.24 -13.41
CA GLU A 273 2.55 -13.28 -14.71
C GLU A 273 2.48 -11.89 -15.36
N ALA A 274 3.63 -11.30 -15.67
CA ALA A 274 3.75 -9.90 -16.10
C ALA A 274 2.79 -9.49 -17.25
N SER A 275 2.59 -10.35 -18.25
CA SER A 275 1.68 -10.05 -19.38
C SER A 275 0.21 -10.02 -18.94
N LYS A 276 -0.19 -10.98 -18.11
CA LYS A 276 -1.54 -11.10 -17.55
C LYS A 276 -1.82 -9.95 -16.59
N ASP A 277 -0.86 -9.65 -15.73
CA ASP A 277 -0.92 -8.56 -14.76
C ASP A 277 -1.15 -7.21 -15.43
N LYS A 278 -0.39 -6.92 -16.49
CA LYS A 278 -0.54 -5.67 -17.23
C LYS A 278 -1.95 -5.50 -17.80
N LEU A 279 -2.50 -6.56 -18.41
CA LEU A 279 -3.85 -6.51 -18.98
C LEU A 279 -4.92 -6.34 -17.87
N SER A 280 -4.78 -7.10 -16.79
CA SER A 280 -5.66 -7.03 -15.62
C SER A 280 -5.68 -5.62 -15.00
N MET A 281 -4.52 -5.00 -14.81
CA MET A 281 -4.42 -3.65 -14.24
C MET A 281 -5.04 -2.59 -15.15
N MET A 282 -4.82 -2.67 -16.47
CA MET A 282 -5.45 -1.75 -17.42
C MET A 282 -6.98 -1.86 -17.39
N GLU A 283 -7.52 -3.08 -17.31
CA GLU A 283 -8.95 -3.30 -17.25
C GLU A 283 -9.56 -2.80 -15.94
N ILE A 284 -8.96 -3.15 -14.79
CA ILE A 284 -9.39 -2.71 -13.47
C ILE A 284 -9.32 -1.17 -13.37
N GLU A 285 -8.25 -0.55 -13.84
CA GLU A 285 -8.11 0.91 -13.83
C GLU A 285 -9.23 1.58 -14.63
N LEU A 286 -9.51 1.11 -15.85
CA LEU A 286 -10.58 1.64 -16.69
C LEU A 286 -11.95 1.51 -16.01
N GLN A 287 -12.23 0.34 -15.41
CA GLN A 287 -13.47 0.10 -14.68
C GLN A 287 -13.61 1.02 -13.45
N LEU A 288 -12.54 1.20 -12.68
CA LEU A 288 -12.53 2.10 -11.51
C LEU A 288 -12.68 3.57 -11.90
N GLN A 289 -12.06 4.01 -13.00
CA GLN A 289 -12.24 5.36 -13.54
C GLN A 289 -13.69 5.62 -13.96
N ASN A 290 -14.34 4.63 -14.58
CA ASN A 290 -15.76 4.70 -14.93
C ASN A 290 -16.66 4.73 -13.69
N ALA A 291 -16.37 3.87 -12.69
CA ALA A 291 -17.11 3.85 -11.43
C ALA A 291 -16.95 5.17 -10.64
N SER A 292 -15.76 5.77 -10.64
CA SER A 292 -15.53 7.08 -10.04
C SER A 292 -16.53 8.12 -10.56
N LYS A 293 -16.67 8.24 -11.89
CA LYS A 293 -17.57 9.20 -12.52
C LYS A 293 -19.05 8.87 -12.25
N ASN A 294 -19.43 7.61 -12.42
CA ASN A 294 -20.84 7.20 -12.45
C ASN A 294 -21.43 6.90 -11.07
N LEU A 295 -20.63 6.32 -10.15
CA LEU A 295 -21.10 5.88 -8.84
C LEU A 295 -20.69 6.85 -7.73
N PHE A 296 -19.51 7.48 -7.85
CA PHE A 296 -18.95 8.35 -6.82
C PHE A 296 -18.92 9.84 -7.19
N GLN A 297 -19.58 10.23 -8.29
CA GLN A 297 -19.71 11.61 -8.76
C GLN A 297 -18.34 12.31 -8.94
N GLY A 298 -17.31 11.56 -9.32
CA GLY A 298 -15.95 12.06 -9.47
C GLY A 298 -15.20 12.32 -8.15
N ASN A 299 -15.74 11.90 -7.00
CA ASN A 299 -15.10 12.10 -5.70
C ASN A 299 -14.08 11.00 -5.32
N VAL A 300 -13.84 10.03 -6.21
CA VAL A 300 -12.78 9.02 -6.06
C VAL A 300 -11.75 9.23 -7.16
N TYR A 301 -10.55 9.65 -6.79
CA TYR A 301 -9.48 9.95 -7.74
C TYR A 301 -8.56 8.73 -7.86
N ILE A 302 -8.55 8.10 -9.03
CA ILE A 302 -7.70 6.93 -9.30
C ILE A 302 -6.26 7.41 -9.45
N ASP A 303 -5.38 7.11 -8.50
CA ASP A 303 -3.98 7.57 -8.49
C ASP A 303 -3.03 6.47 -8.98
N ILE A 304 -3.12 5.27 -8.40
CA ILE A 304 -2.27 4.11 -8.75
C ILE A 304 -3.14 2.85 -8.85
N VAL A 305 -2.95 2.09 -9.92
CA VAL A 305 -3.48 0.74 -10.10
C VAL A 305 -2.34 -0.09 -10.69
N ASP A 306 -1.76 -0.98 -9.89
CA ASP A 306 -0.56 -1.72 -10.29
C ASP A 306 -0.45 -3.08 -9.57
N VAL A 307 0.55 -3.87 -9.93
CA VAL A 307 0.94 -5.06 -9.17
C VAL A 307 2.05 -4.76 -8.18
N GLU A 308 2.11 -5.55 -7.11
CA GLU A 308 3.17 -5.44 -6.10
C GLU A 308 3.69 -6.83 -5.74
N ASP A 309 5.01 -6.96 -5.63
CA ASP A 309 5.66 -8.20 -5.23
C ASP A 309 5.48 -8.44 -3.72
N SER A 310 4.73 -9.48 -3.37
CA SER A 310 4.48 -9.86 -1.98
C SER A 310 5.74 -10.22 -1.19
N SER A 311 6.85 -10.62 -1.83
CA SER A 311 8.09 -10.97 -1.13
C SER A 311 8.67 -9.81 -0.34
N ILE A 312 8.47 -8.60 -0.86
CA ILE A 312 8.95 -7.36 -0.28
C ILE A 312 7.85 -6.56 0.43
N SER A 313 6.57 -6.95 0.31
CA SER A 313 5.44 -6.18 0.85
C SER A 313 4.76 -6.87 2.04
N PRO A 314 4.99 -6.39 3.28
CA PRO A 314 4.31 -6.95 4.45
C PRO A 314 2.79 -6.74 4.42
N LEU A 315 2.30 -5.70 3.74
CA LEU A 315 0.86 -5.43 3.64
C LEU A 315 0.18 -6.36 2.63
N MET A 316 0.86 -6.69 1.53
CA MET A 316 0.39 -7.72 0.60
C MET A 316 0.36 -9.11 1.26
N GLN A 317 1.39 -9.45 2.04
CA GLN A 317 1.40 -10.70 2.83
C GLN A 317 0.21 -10.78 3.80
N ILE A 318 -0.22 -9.67 4.41
CA ILE A 318 -1.43 -9.65 5.25
C ILE A 318 -2.70 -9.90 4.41
N ALA A 319 -2.77 -9.36 3.18
CA ALA A 319 -3.88 -9.63 2.27
C ALA A 319 -3.96 -11.13 1.89
N ASP A 320 -2.83 -11.79 1.61
CA ASP A 320 -2.74 -13.26 1.41
C ASP A 320 -3.29 -14.00 2.64
N LEU A 321 -2.78 -13.69 3.84
CA LEU A 321 -3.24 -14.34 5.07
C LEU A 321 -4.76 -14.23 5.25
N PHE A 322 -5.33 -13.07 4.91
CA PHE A 322 -6.75 -12.84 5.02
C PHE A 322 -7.56 -13.63 3.98
N VAL A 323 -7.27 -13.49 2.68
CA VAL A 323 -8.03 -14.18 1.63
C VAL A 323 -7.89 -15.70 1.74
N SER A 324 -6.70 -16.17 2.10
CA SER A 324 -6.42 -17.59 2.34
C SER A 324 -7.15 -18.11 3.59
N SER A 325 -7.35 -17.28 4.62
CA SER A 325 -8.18 -17.65 5.78
C SER A 325 -9.65 -17.83 5.41
N ILE A 326 -10.22 -16.91 4.63
CA ILE A 326 -11.60 -17.05 4.11
C ILE A 326 -11.71 -18.31 3.25
N SER A 327 -10.80 -18.47 2.30
CA SER A 327 -10.76 -19.62 1.40
C SER A 327 -10.64 -20.93 2.16
N ARG A 328 -9.83 -20.96 3.23
CA ARG A 328 -9.68 -22.15 4.06
C ARG A 328 -10.98 -22.55 4.75
N VAL A 329 -11.77 -21.60 5.24
CA VAL A 329 -13.07 -21.87 5.85
C VAL A 329 -14.10 -22.31 4.81
N LEU A 330 -14.18 -21.63 3.67
CA LEU A 330 -15.20 -21.88 2.65
C LEU A 330 -14.97 -23.09 1.75
N ASN A 331 -13.70 -23.38 1.44
CA ASN A 331 -13.30 -24.52 0.61
C ASN A 331 -12.89 -25.73 1.44
N LYS A 332 -13.24 -25.76 2.73
CA LYS A 332 -12.88 -26.86 3.61
C LYS A 332 -13.58 -28.16 3.18
N GLU A 333 -12.79 -29.21 3.01
CA GLU A 333 -13.29 -30.58 2.90
C GLU A 333 -13.32 -31.22 4.30
N GLU A 334 -14.24 -32.18 4.52
CA GLU A 334 -14.38 -32.88 5.80
C GLU A 334 -13.05 -33.50 6.25
N GLY A 335 -12.62 -33.21 7.47
CA GLY A 335 -11.33 -33.69 7.97
C GLY A 335 -10.94 -33.17 9.35
N LYS A 336 -9.85 -33.72 9.90
CA LYS A 336 -9.27 -33.27 11.17
C LYS A 336 -8.75 -31.84 11.04
N GLU A 337 -9.05 -31.03 12.05
CA GLU A 337 -8.57 -29.65 12.14
C GLU A 337 -7.04 -29.59 12.20
N GLY A 338 -6.45 -28.84 11.27
CA GLY A 338 -5.01 -28.60 11.18
C GLY A 338 -4.61 -27.17 11.58
N PRO A 339 -3.30 -26.86 11.64
CA PRO A 339 -2.81 -25.54 12.02
C PRO A 339 -3.36 -24.38 11.19
N LYS A 340 -3.56 -24.60 9.88
CA LYS A 340 -4.16 -23.60 8.97
C LYS A 340 -5.63 -23.33 9.29
N ASP A 341 -6.37 -24.35 9.71
CA ASP A 341 -7.78 -24.20 10.11
C ASP A 341 -7.89 -23.38 11.39
N ILE A 342 -7.00 -23.66 12.36
CA ILE A 342 -6.92 -22.91 13.63
C ILE A 342 -6.59 -21.44 13.36
N PHE A 343 -5.52 -21.17 12.61
CA PHE A 343 -5.13 -19.81 12.29
C PHE A 343 -6.21 -19.05 11.51
N ALA A 344 -6.85 -19.69 10.52
CA ALA A 344 -7.90 -19.06 9.73
C ALA A 344 -9.07 -18.59 10.60
N LYS A 345 -9.51 -19.43 11.55
CA LYS A 345 -10.56 -19.06 12.51
C LYS A 345 -10.13 -17.90 13.40
N GLU A 346 -8.94 -17.98 13.99
CA GLU A 346 -8.42 -16.92 14.87
C GLU A 346 -8.26 -15.58 14.14
N PHE A 347 -7.79 -15.60 12.89
CA PHE A 347 -7.67 -14.39 12.08
C PHE A 347 -9.04 -13.77 11.82
N LEU A 348 -10.01 -14.57 11.37
CA LEU A 348 -11.34 -14.11 11.00
C LEU A 348 -12.12 -13.60 12.23
N GLU A 349 -12.06 -14.32 13.34
CA GLU A 349 -12.67 -13.91 14.61
C GLU A 349 -12.07 -12.60 15.13
N ALA A 350 -10.75 -12.40 15.00
CA ALA A 350 -10.08 -11.18 15.42
C ALA A 350 -10.55 -9.91 14.69
N PHE A 351 -11.12 -10.05 13.49
CA PHE A 351 -11.69 -8.95 12.71
C PHE A 351 -13.22 -9.03 12.59
N GLY A 352 -13.88 -9.77 13.50
CA GLY A 352 -15.32 -9.76 13.64
C GLY A 352 -16.10 -10.58 12.61
N VAL A 353 -15.46 -11.51 11.92
CA VAL A 353 -16.17 -12.47 11.05
C VAL A 353 -16.65 -13.63 11.89
N ASP A 354 -17.97 -13.80 11.92
CA ASP A 354 -18.55 -15.01 12.50
C ASP A 354 -18.27 -16.20 11.57
N THR A 355 -17.54 -17.18 12.08
CA THR A 355 -17.21 -18.43 11.38
C THR A 355 -18.08 -19.60 11.84
N LYS A 356 -19.05 -19.36 12.73
CA LYS A 356 -19.90 -20.39 13.34
C LYS A 356 -21.08 -20.81 12.47
N ASP A 357 -21.55 -19.94 11.57
CA ASP A 357 -22.42 -20.35 10.48
C ASP A 357 -21.55 -20.79 9.29
N GLU A 358 -21.56 -22.10 8.99
CA GLU A 358 -20.90 -22.69 7.81
C GLU A 358 -21.47 -22.14 6.48
N HIS A 359 -22.56 -21.39 6.58
CA HIS A 359 -23.07 -20.53 5.55
C HIS A 359 -22.66 -19.09 5.88
N LEU A 360 -21.64 -18.57 5.18
CA LEU A 360 -21.62 -17.14 4.90
C LEU A 360 -22.88 -16.87 4.06
N ASP A 361 -24.00 -16.59 4.72
CA ASP A 361 -25.29 -16.34 4.09
C ASP A 361 -25.13 -15.17 3.11
N GLY A 362 -25.11 -15.50 1.82
CA GLY A 362 -25.10 -14.55 0.71
C GLY A 362 -23.79 -13.77 0.54
N LEU A 363 -22.79 -14.36 -0.10
CA LEU A 363 -21.74 -13.60 -0.79
C LEU A 363 -22.31 -12.95 -2.07
N SER A 364 -23.19 -11.95 -1.88
CA SER A 364 -23.59 -10.96 -2.88
C SER A 364 -23.35 -9.53 -2.40
N GLU A 365 -22.94 -9.34 -1.15
CA GLU A 365 -22.56 -8.06 -0.58
C GLU A 365 -21.20 -8.21 0.12
N CYS A 366 -20.35 -7.20 -0.02
CA CYS A 366 -19.06 -7.07 0.67
C CYS A 366 -19.14 -7.64 2.09
N VAL A 367 -18.26 -8.58 2.43
CA VAL A 367 -18.13 -8.99 3.82
C VAL A 367 -17.65 -7.78 4.60
N ARG A 368 -18.51 -7.25 5.48
CA ARG A 368 -18.20 -6.11 6.35
C ARG A 368 -17.25 -6.53 7.46
N PHE A 369 -16.21 -5.75 7.64
CA PHE A 369 -15.33 -5.78 8.80
C PHE A 369 -15.38 -4.38 9.40
N SER A 370 -16.29 -4.15 10.34
CA SER A 370 -16.41 -2.86 11.04
C SER A 370 -15.70 -2.92 12.38
#